data_AF-A0A3N5RI56-F1
#
_entry.id   AF-A0A3N5RI56-F1
#
_cell.length_a   1.000
_cell.length_b   1.000
_cell.length_c   1.000
_cell.angle_alpha   90.00
_cell.angle_beta   90.00
_cell.angle_gamma   90.00
#
_symmetry.space_group_name_H-M   'P 1'
#
loop_
_entity.id
_entity.type
_entity.pdbx_description
1 polymer ?
#
loop_
_entity_poly.entity_id
_entity_poly.type
_entity_poly.pdbx_seq_one_letter_code
_entity_poly.pdbx_strand_id
1 'polypeptide(L)'
;MMKRVFDRAVHLLAGAAIILVSMALLDFLLHPLARDCIFHSSIFRAVVMLVFTPLTILVGFLIIRRVPGNIVGPLLIVWSGTVAFWSLRVDINPLLFSLLFFLDFFGWVSLFTMLLHFPDGKIYPLGAASWISRLLGILVIFLCLLFLSIETFGSSYPEANPFFLPALQPFSKIFSNSGLLFFTPILVLALISPILRYKKGNFRERQQIKWLALFGGFIVLYVIVLLVAYPLITGSETMNPGNDTLAVFFYITTGLFPPFAIGVAILRHRLWDIDIIIRRTLVYSILTVILSVVYFGSVISLQGLAQIVTGENQPPIATVLSTLTIAALFTPVRKYIQTFIDRRFYRQKYDAERVLAGFGTILREQVVTDQLASSILKVVEDTMQPVHVSLLLREVNVRPREQQFEENSSPQLSS
;
A
#
# COMPACT_ATOMS: atom_id res chain seq x y z
N MET A 1 17.37 24.03 7.93
CA MET A 1 18.04 22.82 8.44
C MET A 1 17.04 21.77 8.94
N MET A 2 16.17 22.10 9.90
CA MET A 2 15.17 21.16 10.49
C MET A 2 14.32 20.38 9.47
N LYS A 3 13.79 21.02 8.42
CA LYS A 3 12.97 20.33 7.40
C LYS A 3 13.73 19.18 6.71
N ARG A 4 14.99 19.40 6.29
CA ARG A 4 15.79 18.36 5.62
C ARG A 4 16.10 17.19 6.56
N VAL A 5 16.28 17.45 7.85
CA VAL A 5 16.50 16.40 8.87
C VAL A 5 15.23 15.57 9.04
N PHE A 6 14.07 16.24 9.14
CA PHE A 6 12.78 15.57 9.23
C PHE A 6 12.51 14.69 7.99
N ASP A 7 12.67 15.23 6.79
CA ASP A 7 12.43 14.48 5.55
C ASP A 7 13.33 13.23 5.47
N ARG A 8 14.62 13.35 5.83
CA ARG A 8 15.55 12.21 5.90
C ARG A 8 15.12 11.19 6.95
N ALA A 9 14.71 11.63 8.14
CA ALA A 9 14.25 10.74 9.19
C ALA A 9 13.01 9.95 8.77
N VAL A 10 12.04 10.59 8.10
CA VAL A 10 10.85 9.92 7.56
C VAL A 10 11.22 8.87 6.51
N HIS A 11 12.17 9.16 5.62
CA HIS A 11 12.62 8.17 4.63
C HIS A 11 13.34 6.98 5.27
N LEU A 12 14.15 7.20 6.32
CA LEU A 12 14.78 6.13 7.08
C LEU A 12 13.74 5.26 7.80
N LEU A 13 12.74 5.89 8.43
CA LEU A 13 11.62 5.18 9.06
C LEU A 13 10.80 4.39 8.04
N ALA A 14 10.56 4.95 6.84
CA ALA A 14 9.87 4.23 5.78
C ALA A 14 10.66 3.01 5.30
N GLY A 15 12.00 3.11 5.22
CA GLY A 15 12.88 1.97 4.95
C GLY A 15 12.79 0.90 6.04
N ALA A 16 12.83 1.31 7.31
CA ALA A 16 12.65 0.40 8.44
C ALA A 16 11.28 -0.28 8.44
N ALA A 17 10.22 0.46 8.10
CA ALA A 17 8.86 -0.08 7.98
C ALA A 17 8.74 -1.10 6.83
N ILE A 18 9.42 -0.91 5.70
CA ILE A 18 9.45 -1.90 4.61
C ILE A 18 10.15 -3.18 5.07
N ILE A 19 11.26 -3.06 5.81
CA ILE A 19 11.95 -4.22 6.37
C ILE A 19 11.03 -4.95 7.34
N LEU A 20 10.36 -4.22 8.25
CA LEU A 20 9.37 -4.78 9.17
C LEU A 20 8.28 -5.53 8.44
N VAL A 21 7.65 -4.92 7.44
CA VAL A 21 6.60 -5.57 6.66
C VAL A 21 7.14 -6.83 5.99
N SER A 22 8.35 -6.78 5.44
CA SER A 22 8.97 -7.95 4.79
C SER A 22 9.22 -9.08 5.79
N MET A 23 9.65 -8.74 7.01
CA MET A 23 9.83 -9.69 8.10
C MET A 23 8.48 -10.26 8.57
N ALA A 24 7.46 -9.43 8.76
CA ALA A 24 6.12 -9.86 9.13
C ALA A 24 5.48 -10.73 8.05
N LEU A 25 5.72 -10.43 6.77
CA LEU A 25 5.31 -11.26 5.65
C LEU A 25 5.98 -12.62 5.68
N LEU A 26 7.30 -12.64 5.90
CA LEU A 26 8.06 -13.88 6.01
C LEU A 26 7.60 -14.72 7.20
N ASP A 27 7.37 -14.10 8.36
CA ASP A 27 6.81 -14.76 9.55
C ASP A 27 5.41 -15.32 9.30
N PHE A 28 4.55 -14.55 8.62
CA PHE A 28 3.22 -15.02 8.22
C PHE A 28 3.29 -16.20 7.23
N LEU A 29 4.22 -16.16 6.27
CA LEU A 29 4.44 -17.25 5.31
C LEU A 29 4.92 -18.54 5.98
N LEU A 30 5.78 -18.42 7.00
CA LEU A 30 6.30 -19.57 7.75
C LEU A 30 5.28 -20.14 8.74
N HIS A 31 4.45 -19.28 9.33
CA HIS A 31 3.50 -19.65 10.37
C HIS A 31 2.08 -19.12 10.08
N PRO A 32 1.42 -19.55 8.99
CA PRO A 32 0.15 -18.94 8.54
C PRO A 32 -1.01 -19.10 9.53
N LEU A 33 -0.98 -20.14 10.36
CA LEU A 33 -2.02 -20.42 11.37
C LEU A 33 -1.74 -19.85 12.76
N ALA A 34 -0.54 -19.33 13.02
CA ALA A 34 -0.24 -18.80 14.34
C ALA A 34 -1.12 -17.58 14.65
N ARG A 35 -1.50 -17.47 15.93
CA ARG A 35 -2.38 -16.42 16.45
C ARG A 35 -1.60 -15.13 16.63
N ASP A 36 -2.22 -13.99 16.38
CA ASP A 36 -1.59 -12.70 16.61
C ASP A 36 -1.54 -12.35 18.11
N CYS A 37 -0.58 -11.49 18.49
CA CYS A 37 -0.37 -11.07 19.86
C CYS A 37 -1.46 -10.15 20.41
N ILE A 38 -2.33 -9.57 19.58
CA ILE A 38 -3.31 -8.57 20.00
C ILE A 38 -4.64 -9.24 20.34
N PHE A 39 -5.19 -9.97 19.37
CA PHE A 39 -6.51 -10.59 19.42
C PHE A 39 -6.47 -12.11 19.57
N HIS A 40 -5.28 -12.72 19.59
CA HIS A 40 -5.11 -14.18 19.63
C HIS A 40 -5.91 -14.89 18.51
N SER A 41 -6.00 -14.27 17.33
CA SER A 41 -6.87 -14.67 16.22
C SER A 41 -6.10 -14.75 14.89
N SER A 42 -5.96 -15.98 14.36
CA SER A 42 -5.33 -16.23 13.06
C SER A 42 -6.06 -15.53 11.89
N ILE A 43 -7.37 -15.28 12.01
CA ILE A 43 -8.18 -14.60 10.98
C ILE A 43 -7.80 -13.12 10.89
N PHE A 44 -7.83 -12.42 12.03
CA PHE A 44 -7.41 -11.02 12.12
C PHE A 44 -5.99 -10.84 11.56
N ARG A 45 -5.06 -11.71 11.97
CA ARG A 45 -3.68 -11.73 11.44
C ARG A 45 -3.64 -11.82 9.91
N ALA A 46 -4.39 -12.76 9.33
CA ALA A 46 -4.44 -12.94 7.89
C ALA A 46 -5.06 -11.74 7.16
N VAL A 47 -6.14 -11.16 7.70
CA VAL A 47 -6.79 -9.97 7.11
C VAL A 47 -5.82 -8.77 7.10
N VAL A 48 -5.14 -8.52 8.22
CA VAL A 48 -4.15 -7.44 8.33
C VAL A 48 -3.04 -7.64 7.31
N MET A 49 -2.44 -8.84 7.26
CA MET A 49 -1.27 -9.10 6.44
C MET A 49 -1.57 -9.18 4.93
N LEU A 50 -2.75 -9.68 4.54
CA LEU A 50 -3.11 -9.89 3.14
C LEU A 50 -3.90 -8.74 2.53
N VAL A 51 -4.55 -7.92 3.35
CA VAL A 51 -5.41 -6.83 2.87
C VAL A 51 -4.89 -5.47 3.31
N PHE A 52 -4.72 -5.24 4.61
CA PHE A 52 -4.47 -3.89 5.12
C PHE A 52 -3.03 -3.42 4.83
N THR A 53 -2.06 -4.28 5.12
CA THR A 53 -0.64 -3.98 4.89
C THR A 53 -0.32 -3.76 3.40
N PRO A 54 -0.75 -4.62 2.46
CA PRO A 54 -0.48 -4.39 1.03
C PRO A 54 -1.21 -3.15 0.50
N LEU A 55 -2.44 -2.88 0.95
CA LEU A 55 -3.20 -1.71 0.53
C LEU A 55 -2.51 -0.41 0.95
N THR A 56 -2.08 -0.32 2.21
CA THR A 56 -1.38 0.87 2.74
C THR A 56 -0.06 1.12 2.02
N ILE A 57 0.75 0.06 1.80
CA ILE A 57 2.02 0.16 1.07
C ILE A 57 1.80 0.58 -0.38
N LEU A 58 0.81 -0.02 -1.05
CA LEU A 58 0.50 0.30 -2.44
C LEU A 58 0.15 1.79 -2.58
N VAL A 59 -0.75 2.30 -1.74
CA VAL A 59 -1.13 3.72 -1.77
C VAL A 59 0.09 4.59 -1.49
N GLY A 60 0.91 4.25 -0.50
CA GLY A 60 2.11 5.03 -0.14
C GLY A 60 3.13 5.07 -1.29
N PHE A 61 3.39 3.92 -1.89
CA PHE A 61 4.29 3.78 -3.04
C PHE A 61 3.81 4.55 -4.28
N LEU A 62 2.50 4.50 -4.58
CA LEU A 62 1.92 5.24 -5.70
C LEU A 62 2.10 6.76 -5.54
N ILE A 63 1.96 7.26 -4.31
CA ILE A 63 2.16 8.68 -3.99
C ILE A 63 3.63 9.06 -4.20
N ILE A 64 4.58 8.27 -3.69
CA ILE A 64 6.02 8.51 -3.86
C ILE A 64 6.38 8.58 -5.35
N ARG A 65 5.86 7.65 -6.15
CA ARG A 65 6.18 7.54 -7.57
C ARG A 65 5.62 8.71 -8.39
N ARG A 66 4.45 9.24 -8.02
CA ARG A 66 3.77 10.27 -8.82
C ARG A 66 4.07 11.69 -8.36
N VAL A 67 4.26 11.89 -7.06
CA VAL A 67 4.50 13.21 -6.45
C VAL A 67 5.83 13.18 -5.71
N PRO A 68 6.96 13.15 -6.44
CA PRO A 68 8.26 13.15 -5.82
C PRO A 68 8.43 14.38 -4.93
N GLY A 69 8.86 14.17 -3.69
CA GLY A 69 9.01 15.22 -2.68
C GLY A 69 7.80 15.41 -1.76
N ASN A 70 6.69 14.70 -1.96
CA ASN A 70 5.59 14.68 -0.98
C ASN A 70 5.86 13.68 0.14
N ILE A 71 5.91 14.18 1.38
CA ILE A 71 6.20 13.42 2.60
C ILE A 71 5.03 12.48 2.98
N VAL A 72 3.82 12.73 2.46
CA VAL A 72 2.63 11.90 2.74
C VAL A 72 2.83 10.44 2.33
N GLY A 73 3.47 10.18 1.19
CA GLY A 73 3.71 8.82 0.71
C GLY A 73 4.60 7.99 1.65
N PRO A 74 5.80 8.49 2.01
CA PRO A 74 6.65 7.87 3.02
C PRO A 74 5.99 7.70 4.38
N LEU A 75 5.22 8.68 4.87
CA LEU A 75 4.48 8.56 6.14
C LEU A 75 3.45 7.41 6.09
N LEU A 76 2.78 7.21 4.97
CA LEU A 76 1.85 6.09 4.82
C LEU A 76 2.57 4.72 4.80
N ILE A 77 3.82 4.68 4.32
CA ILE A 77 4.66 3.49 4.44
C ILE A 77 5.05 3.24 5.90
N VAL A 78 5.39 4.29 6.67
CA VAL A 78 5.63 4.14 8.12
C VAL A 78 4.38 3.60 8.82
N TRP A 79 3.19 4.13 8.48
CA TRP A 79 1.91 3.61 8.98
C TRP A 79 1.69 2.13 8.64
N SER A 80 2.08 1.68 7.44
CA SER A 80 1.98 0.27 7.07
C SER A 80 2.84 -0.66 7.95
N GLY A 81 3.94 -0.15 8.51
CA GLY A 81 4.74 -0.86 9.50
C GLY A 81 3.97 -1.12 10.80
N THR A 82 3.25 -0.11 11.30
CA THR A 82 2.32 -0.25 12.44
C THR A 82 1.20 -1.25 12.15
N VAL A 83 0.60 -1.16 10.97
CA VAL A 83 -0.45 -2.10 10.57
C VAL A 83 0.11 -3.54 10.52
N ALA A 84 1.31 -3.73 9.98
CA ALA A 84 1.97 -5.04 9.97
C ALA A 84 2.38 -5.52 11.37
N PHE A 85 2.75 -4.63 12.28
CA PHE A 85 3.03 -4.95 13.69
C PHE A 85 1.83 -5.64 14.36
N TRP A 86 0.60 -5.26 14.01
CA TRP A 86 -0.61 -5.92 14.54
C TRP A 86 -0.82 -7.36 14.07
N SER A 87 0.01 -7.84 13.12
CA SER A 87 -0.01 -9.22 12.64
C SER A 87 1.09 -10.10 13.25
N LEU A 88 1.86 -9.60 14.21
CA LEU A 88 2.91 -10.39 14.86
C LEU A 88 2.30 -11.51 15.71
N ARG A 89 2.96 -12.68 15.70
CA ARG A 89 2.54 -13.85 16.47
C ARG A 89 2.81 -13.70 17.97
N VAL A 90 1.99 -14.36 18.79
CA VAL A 90 2.09 -14.36 20.27
C VAL A 90 3.45 -14.86 20.77
N ASP A 91 4.07 -15.82 20.06
CA ASP A 91 5.29 -16.52 20.47
C ASP A 91 6.57 -15.97 19.81
N ILE A 92 6.52 -14.72 19.35
CA ILE A 92 7.68 -14.06 18.75
C ILE A 92 8.77 -13.80 19.80
N ASN A 93 10.02 -13.64 19.36
CA ASN A 93 11.11 -13.36 20.30
C ASN A 93 10.93 -11.96 20.96
N PRO A 94 11.12 -11.82 22.29
CA PRO A 94 10.97 -10.54 22.98
C PRO A 94 11.82 -9.39 22.41
N LEU A 95 13.05 -9.65 21.99
CA LEU A 95 13.91 -8.64 21.38
C LEU A 95 13.31 -8.10 20.09
N LEU A 96 12.82 -9.00 19.23
CA LEU A 96 12.20 -8.62 17.97
C LEU A 96 10.89 -7.87 18.25
N PHE A 97 10.05 -8.38 19.16
CA PHE A 97 8.82 -7.68 19.56
C PHE A 97 9.11 -6.26 20.02
N SER A 98 10.07 -6.05 20.91
CA SER A 98 10.43 -4.72 21.42
C SER A 98 10.87 -3.76 20.31
N LEU A 99 11.68 -4.23 19.35
CA LEU A 99 12.10 -3.40 18.21
C LEU A 99 10.90 -3.00 17.33
N LEU A 100 9.98 -3.92 17.09
CA LEU A 100 8.81 -3.66 16.25
C LEU A 100 7.76 -2.80 16.98
N PHE A 101 7.58 -3.01 18.28
CA PHE A 101 6.74 -2.17 19.13
C PHE A 101 7.29 -0.74 19.23
N PHE A 102 8.61 -0.57 19.28
CA PHE A 102 9.23 0.76 19.22
C PHE A 102 8.90 1.48 17.91
N LEU A 103 8.92 0.77 16.77
CA LEU A 103 8.51 1.32 15.49
C LEU A 103 7.01 1.66 15.43
N ASP A 104 6.16 0.95 16.17
CA ASP A 104 4.72 1.20 16.23
C ASP A 104 4.39 2.62 16.71
N PHE A 105 5.12 3.12 17.72
CA PHE A 105 4.98 4.50 18.19
C PHE A 105 5.16 5.53 17.07
N PHE A 106 6.14 5.31 16.18
CA PHE A 106 6.39 6.21 15.05
C PHE A 106 5.30 6.13 13.98
N GLY A 107 4.66 4.96 13.81
CA GLY A 107 3.51 4.84 12.93
C GLY A 107 2.32 5.68 13.40
N TRP A 108 2.00 5.68 14.70
CA TRP A 108 0.97 6.59 15.23
C TRP A 108 1.31 8.06 14.97
N VAL A 109 2.56 8.48 15.19
CA VAL A 109 3.01 9.84 14.85
C VAL A 109 2.88 10.10 13.35
N SER A 110 3.18 9.10 12.51
CA SER A 110 3.10 9.23 11.05
C SER A 110 1.68 9.56 10.57
N LEU A 111 0.66 8.95 11.19
CA LEU A 111 -0.75 9.17 10.87
C LEU A 111 -1.18 10.62 11.18
N PHE A 112 -0.81 11.15 12.35
CA PHE A 112 -1.13 12.54 12.71
C PHE A 112 -0.34 13.56 11.89
N THR A 113 0.95 13.31 11.68
CA THR A 113 1.80 14.17 10.87
C THR A 113 1.37 14.18 9.41
N MET A 114 0.83 13.08 8.90
CA MET A 114 0.26 13.02 7.57
C MET A 114 -0.92 13.99 7.43
N LEU A 115 -1.83 14.04 8.40
CA LEU A 115 -2.97 14.97 8.42
C LEU A 115 -2.50 16.44 8.40
N LEU A 116 -1.39 16.73 9.08
CA LEU A 116 -0.77 18.06 9.11
C LEU A 116 -0.15 18.47 7.77
N HIS A 117 0.45 17.53 7.03
CA HIS A 117 1.19 17.81 5.79
C HIS A 117 0.32 17.71 4.52
N PHE A 118 -0.81 17.02 4.59
CA PHE A 118 -1.71 16.86 3.45
C PHE A 118 -2.35 18.19 3.00
N PRO A 119 -2.59 18.39 1.68
CA PRO A 119 -2.19 17.55 0.54
C PRO A 119 -0.77 17.84 0.02
N ASP A 120 -0.26 19.06 0.20
CA ASP A 120 0.92 19.54 -0.52
C ASP A 120 2.27 19.14 0.09
N GLY A 121 2.27 18.32 1.14
CA GLY A 121 3.48 17.95 1.88
C GLY A 121 4.06 19.10 2.71
N LYS A 122 3.29 20.16 2.97
CA LYS A 122 3.71 21.34 3.75
C LYS A 122 2.84 21.46 4.98
N ILE A 123 3.42 21.88 6.11
CA ILE A 123 2.68 22.16 7.35
C ILE A 123 1.87 23.45 7.19
N TYR A 124 0.63 23.45 7.69
CA TYR A 124 -0.22 24.64 7.74
C TYR A 124 -0.78 24.83 9.16
N PRO A 125 -0.85 26.08 9.67
CA PRO A 125 -0.40 27.33 9.05
C PRO A 125 1.14 27.47 8.99
N LEU A 126 1.65 28.14 7.95
CA LEU A 126 3.10 28.25 7.67
C LEU A 126 3.87 28.91 8.83
N GLY A 127 3.28 29.89 9.52
CA GLY A 127 3.90 30.57 10.67
C GLY A 127 4.08 29.67 11.90
N ALA A 128 3.29 28.60 12.02
CA ALA A 128 3.41 27.62 13.11
C ALA A 128 4.34 26.46 12.76
N ALA A 129 4.87 26.37 11.54
CA ALA A 129 5.62 25.20 11.07
C ALA A 129 6.87 24.91 11.91
N SER A 130 7.60 25.95 12.36
CA SER A 130 8.77 25.81 13.23
C SER A 130 8.38 25.25 14.61
N TRP A 131 7.32 25.77 15.22
CA TRP A 131 6.78 25.27 16.49
C TRP A 131 6.28 23.83 16.38
N ILE A 132 5.55 23.50 15.32
CA ILE A 132 5.06 22.14 15.07
C ILE A 132 6.22 21.16 14.93
N SER A 133 7.28 21.52 14.20
CA SER A 133 8.47 20.67 14.08
C SER A 133 9.19 20.43 15.41
N ARG A 134 9.25 21.45 16.29
CA ARG A 134 9.80 21.31 17.65
C ARG A 134 8.93 20.41 18.51
N LEU A 135 7.61 20.58 18.48
CA LEU A 135 6.67 19.72 19.19
C LEU A 135 6.79 18.26 18.74
N LEU A 136 6.94 18.00 17.45
CA LEU A 136 7.18 16.64 16.93
C LEU A 136 8.51 16.07 17.42
N GLY A 137 9.57 16.88 17.46
CA GLY A 137 10.86 16.45 18.02
C GLY A 137 10.78 16.11 19.51
N ILE A 138 10.08 16.94 20.29
CA ILE A 138 9.82 16.69 21.72
C ILE A 138 8.98 15.42 21.90
N LEU A 139 7.95 15.22 21.07
CA LEU A 139 7.15 14.00 21.11
C LEU A 139 8.01 12.76 20.85
N VAL A 140 8.89 12.78 19.84
CA VAL A 140 9.78 11.64 19.57
C VAL A 140 10.67 11.32 20.76
N ILE A 141 11.26 12.34 21.40
CA ILE A 141 12.07 12.15 22.62
C ILE A 141 11.22 11.55 23.74
N PHE A 142 10.01 12.09 23.94
CA PHE A 142 9.08 11.58 24.93
C PHE A 142 8.70 10.11 24.68
N LEU A 143 8.43 9.73 23.43
CA LEU A 143 8.10 8.35 23.06
C LEU A 143 9.29 7.40 23.27
N CYS A 144 10.51 7.85 23.02
CA CYS A 144 11.71 7.08 23.38
C CYS A 144 11.83 6.86 24.89
N LEU A 145 11.61 7.91 25.70
CA LEU A 145 11.65 7.80 27.16
C LEU A 145 10.53 6.90 27.69
N LEU A 146 9.32 7.03 27.13
CA LEU A 146 8.19 6.17 27.44
C LEU A 146 8.55 4.71 27.15
N PHE A 147 9.05 4.39 25.95
CA PHE A 147 9.44 3.03 25.58
C PHE A 147 10.50 2.42 26.52
N LEU A 148 11.53 3.20 26.86
CA LEU A 148 12.59 2.75 27.79
C LEU A 148 12.10 2.58 29.23
N SER A 149 10.96 3.21 29.59
CA SER A 149 10.34 3.09 30.92
C SER A 149 9.38 1.91 31.07
N ILE A 150 9.01 1.25 29.96
CA ILE A 150 8.09 0.11 29.96
C ILE A 150 8.85 -1.15 30.35
N GLU A 151 8.46 -1.76 31.47
CA GLU A 151 9.04 -3.01 31.99
C GLU A 151 8.47 -4.24 31.27
N THR A 152 7.15 -4.30 31.09
CA THR A 152 6.43 -5.38 30.39
C THR A 152 5.39 -4.81 29.44
N PHE A 153 5.09 -5.51 28.34
CA PHE A 153 4.17 -5.02 27.30
C PHE A 153 2.68 -5.23 27.61
N GLY A 154 2.35 -5.53 28.87
CA GLY A 154 0.98 -5.72 29.34
C GLY A 154 0.46 -7.14 29.14
N SER A 155 -0.85 -7.32 29.32
CA SER A 155 -1.51 -8.63 29.34
C SER A 155 -1.50 -9.35 27.99
N SER A 156 -1.46 -8.61 26.88
CA SER A 156 -1.46 -9.18 25.52
C SER A 156 -0.12 -9.83 25.16
N TYR A 157 0.98 -9.37 25.76
CA TYR A 157 2.33 -9.89 25.55
C TYR A 157 3.14 -9.75 26.85
N PRO A 158 3.05 -10.74 27.78
CA PRO A 158 3.54 -10.61 29.15
C PRO A 158 5.05 -10.82 29.29
N GLU A 159 5.81 -10.53 28.24
CA GLU A 159 7.27 -10.63 28.23
C GLU A 159 7.91 -9.31 28.68
N ALA A 160 9.08 -9.43 29.31
CA ALA A 160 9.86 -8.27 29.73
C ALA A 160 10.50 -7.57 28.53
N ASN A 161 10.53 -6.24 28.55
CA ASN A 161 11.19 -5.44 27.55
C ASN A 161 12.72 -5.50 27.73
N PRO A 162 13.50 -6.05 26.77
CA PRO A 162 14.95 -6.14 26.92
C PRO A 162 15.67 -4.79 26.94
N PHE A 163 15.02 -3.72 26.46
CA PHE A 163 15.55 -2.35 26.47
C PHE A 163 15.08 -1.52 27.68
N PHE A 164 14.41 -2.14 28.64
CA PHE A 164 13.97 -1.48 29.85
C PHE A 164 15.15 -0.89 30.62
N LEU A 165 15.00 0.36 31.04
CA LEU A 165 15.95 1.03 31.92
C LEU A 165 15.36 1.11 33.34
N PRO A 166 15.90 0.35 34.32
CA PRO A 166 15.40 0.38 35.69
C PRO A 166 15.38 1.77 36.32
N ALA A 167 16.31 2.64 35.93
CA ALA A 167 16.36 4.03 36.39
C ALA A 167 15.11 4.86 36.02
N LEU A 168 14.38 4.47 34.97
CA LEU A 168 13.16 5.14 34.52
C LEU A 168 11.88 4.55 35.13
N GLN A 169 11.96 3.44 35.86
CA GLN A 169 10.80 2.78 36.47
C GLN A 169 9.95 3.71 37.34
N PRO A 170 10.51 4.59 38.20
CA PRO A 170 9.71 5.50 39.02
C PRO A 170 8.88 6.50 38.19
N PHE A 171 9.33 6.79 36.96
CA PHE A 171 8.71 7.73 36.05
C PHE A 171 7.73 7.07 35.07
N SER A 172 7.66 5.73 35.01
CA SER A 172 6.80 4.99 34.07
C SER A 172 5.33 5.41 34.11
N LYS A 173 4.76 5.57 35.32
CA LYS A 173 3.38 6.07 35.51
C LYS A 173 3.22 7.51 35.04
N ILE A 174 4.23 8.35 35.30
CA ILE A 174 4.22 9.75 34.86
C ILE A 174 4.24 9.81 33.33
N PHE A 175 5.12 9.05 32.68
CA PHE A 175 5.17 8.98 31.21
C PHE A 175 3.87 8.44 30.64
N SER A 176 3.33 7.35 31.18
CA SER A 176 2.07 6.77 30.71
C SER A 176 0.90 7.75 30.81
N ASN A 177 0.74 8.43 31.96
CA ASN A 177 -0.35 9.38 32.18
C ASN A 177 -0.16 10.70 31.41
N SER A 178 1.09 11.14 31.21
CA SER A 178 1.39 12.37 30.47
C SER A 178 1.34 12.20 28.96
N GLY A 179 1.29 10.96 28.45
CA GLY A 179 1.19 10.70 27.01
C GLY A 179 0.03 11.46 26.36
N LEU A 180 -1.12 11.49 27.03
CA LEU A 180 -2.30 12.23 26.57
C LEU A 180 -2.02 13.73 26.41
N LEU A 181 -1.25 14.34 27.30
CA LEU A 181 -0.87 15.76 27.22
C LEU A 181 0.03 16.06 26.00
N PHE A 182 0.88 15.12 25.59
CA PHE A 182 1.74 15.28 24.41
C PHE A 182 1.01 14.99 23.10
N PHE A 183 0.07 14.03 23.09
CA PHE A 183 -0.72 13.69 21.90
C PHE A 183 -1.83 14.69 21.61
N THR A 184 -2.46 15.27 22.64
CA THR A 184 -3.62 16.17 22.48
C THR A 184 -3.32 17.40 21.62
N PRO A 185 -2.22 18.16 21.80
CA PRO A 185 -1.90 19.30 20.96
C PRO A 185 -1.73 18.92 19.49
N ILE A 186 -1.10 17.76 19.22
CA ILE A 186 -0.85 17.28 17.86
C ILE A 186 -2.16 16.83 17.20
N LEU A 187 -3.04 16.14 17.94
CA LEU A 187 -4.39 15.81 17.50
C LEU A 187 -5.20 17.06 17.14
N VAL A 188 -5.19 18.07 18.02
CA VAL A 188 -5.89 19.33 17.81
C VAL A 188 -5.34 20.07 16.57
N LEU A 189 -4.02 20.13 16.41
CA LEU A 189 -3.39 20.74 15.24
C LEU A 189 -3.71 19.96 13.96
N ALA A 190 -3.71 18.62 14.04
CA ALA A 190 -4.04 17.74 12.93
C ALA A 190 -5.48 17.95 12.44
N LEU A 191 -6.41 18.36 13.32
CA LEU A 191 -7.79 18.75 12.95
C LEU A 191 -7.90 20.17 12.40
N ILE A 192 -7.27 21.11 13.09
CA ILE A 192 -7.38 22.53 12.76
C ILE A 192 -6.74 22.80 11.39
N SER A 193 -5.63 22.13 11.06
CA SER A 193 -4.93 22.32 9.79
C SER A 193 -5.84 22.08 8.56
N PRO A 194 -6.51 20.92 8.39
CA PRO A 194 -7.51 20.69 7.34
C PRO A 194 -8.63 21.73 7.32
N ILE A 195 -9.17 22.12 8.49
CA ILE A 195 -10.28 23.09 8.57
C ILE A 195 -9.85 24.48 8.08
N LEU A 196 -8.68 24.95 8.53
CA LEU A 196 -8.16 26.25 8.10
C LEU A 196 -7.82 26.26 6.61
N ARG A 197 -7.29 25.14 6.08
CA ARG A 197 -7.07 25.00 4.63
C ARG A 197 -8.37 24.94 3.86
N TYR A 198 -9.39 24.26 4.37
CA TYR A 198 -10.71 24.21 3.72
C TYR A 198 -11.31 25.61 3.57
N LYS A 199 -11.18 26.47 4.59
CA LYS A 199 -11.66 27.86 4.53
C LYS A 199 -10.92 28.68 3.46
N LYS A 200 -9.61 28.53 3.35
CA LYS A 200 -8.76 29.32 2.44
C LYS A 200 -8.68 28.76 1.01
N GLY A 201 -8.89 27.45 0.86
CA GLY A 201 -8.60 26.73 -0.36
C GLY A 201 -9.66 26.88 -1.46
N ASN A 202 -9.22 26.63 -2.69
CA ASN A 202 -10.06 26.64 -3.89
C ASN A 202 -11.03 25.45 -3.91
N PHE A 203 -12.06 25.47 -4.76
CA PHE A 203 -13.10 24.43 -4.82
C PHE A 203 -12.52 22.99 -4.93
N ARG A 204 -11.47 22.80 -5.74
CA ARG A 204 -10.78 21.50 -5.89
C ARG A 204 -10.09 21.05 -4.59
N GLU A 205 -9.40 21.96 -3.91
CA GLU A 205 -8.72 21.67 -2.63
C GLU A 205 -9.73 21.33 -1.52
N ARG A 206 -10.86 22.05 -1.48
CA ARG A 206 -11.95 21.77 -0.53
C ARG A 206 -12.48 20.35 -0.66
N GLN A 207 -12.68 19.88 -1.90
CA GLN A 207 -13.14 18.52 -2.15
C GLN A 207 -12.10 17.46 -1.76
N GLN A 208 -10.83 17.73 -1.99
CA GLN A 208 -9.72 16.86 -1.59
C GLN A 208 -9.59 16.76 -0.07
N ILE A 209 -9.77 17.87 0.65
CA ILE A 209 -9.69 17.94 2.10
C ILE A 209 -10.90 17.29 2.78
N LYS A 210 -12.09 17.28 2.14
CA LYS A 210 -13.34 16.80 2.75
C LYS A 210 -13.24 15.39 3.31
N TRP A 211 -12.71 14.44 2.54
CA TRP A 211 -12.57 13.04 2.98
C TRP A 211 -11.53 12.86 4.08
N LEU A 212 -10.48 13.68 4.06
CA LEU A 212 -9.44 13.65 5.08
C LEU A 212 -9.86 14.36 6.37
N ALA A 213 -10.69 15.41 6.28
CA ALA A 213 -11.31 16.02 7.44
C ALA A 213 -12.29 15.05 8.11
N LEU A 214 -13.00 14.24 7.31
CA LEU A 214 -13.84 13.14 7.80
C LEU A 214 -12.98 12.09 8.52
N PHE A 215 -11.80 11.74 7.99
CA PHE A 215 -10.83 10.89 8.67
C PHE A 215 -10.35 11.48 9.99
N GLY A 216 -9.92 12.75 9.99
CA GLY A 216 -9.50 13.46 11.20
C GLY A 216 -10.59 13.46 12.27
N GLY A 217 -11.83 13.77 11.87
CA GLY A 217 -12.99 13.72 12.75
C GLY A 217 -13.26 12.31 13.30
N PHE A 218 -13.12 11.28 12.46
CA PHE A 218 -13.24 9.88 12.90
C PHE A 218 -12.20 9.50 13.96
N ILE A 219 -10.92 9.85 13.75
CA ILE A 219 -9.86 9.57 14.72
C ILE A 219 -10.14 10.24 16.06
N VAL A 220 -10.66 11.47 16.05
CA VAL A 220 -10.93 12.22 17.27
C VAL A 220 -12.15 11.70 17.99
N LEU A 221 -13.23 11.43 17.25
CA LEU A 221 -14.39 10.75 17.80
C LEU A 221 -13.95 9.44 18.46
N TYR A 222 -13.04 8.71 17.82
CA TYR A 222 -12.50 7.50 18.36
C TYR A 222 -11.68 7.72 19.65
N VAL A 223 -10.75 8.67 19.67
CA VAL A 223 -9.98 9.01 20.88
C VAL A 223 -10.92 9.40 22.03
N ILE A 224 -12.00 10.14 21.74
CA ILE A 224 -13.03 10.48 22.72
C ILE A 224 -13.78 9.23 23.19
N VAL A 225 -14.15 8.33 22.28
CA VAL A 225 -14.81 7.07 22.62
C VAL A 225 -13.91 6.24 23.53
N LEU A 226 -12.61 6.12 23.23
CA LEU A 226 -11.67 5.38 24.08
C LEU A 226 -11.47 5.98 25.46
N LEU A 227 -11.26 7.30 25.53
CA LEU A 227 -10.83 7.93 26.78
C LEU A 227 -12.00 8.30 27.69
N VAL A 228 -13.19 8.45 27.12
CA VAL A 228 -14.37 8.94 27.84
C VAL A 228 -15.49 7.90 27.80
N ALA A 229 -15.99 7.56 26.60
CA ALA A 229 -17.17 6.70 26.50
C ALA A 229 -16.91 5.28 27.00
N TYR A 230 -15.74 4.72 26.70
CA TYR A 230 -15.40 3.34 27.03
C TYR A 230 -15.32 3.13 28.55
N PRO A 231 -14.51 3.88 29.34
CA PRO A 231 -14.51 3.76 30.80
C PRO A 231 -15.88 3.98 31.44
N LEU A 232 -16.69 4.90 30.88
CA LEU A 232 -18.04 5.17 31.38
C LEU A 232 -19.02 4.01 31.14
N ILE A 233 -18.90 3.29 30.01
CA ILE A 233 -19.80 2.21 29.63
C ILE A 233 -19.39 0.89 30.29
N THR A 234 -18.10 0.57 30.27
CA THR A 234 -17.60 -0.75 30.71
C THR A 234 -17.07 -0.74 32.14
N GLY A 235 -16.85 0.43 32.74
CA GLY A 235 -16.23 0.58 34.07
C GLY A 235 -14.75 0.19 34.10
N SER A 236 -14.16 -0.17 32.95
CA SER A 236 -12.76 -0.57 32.83
C SER A 236 -11.92 0.57 32.25
N GLU A 237 -10.79 0.90 32.89
CA GLU A 237 -9.88 1.96 32.43
C GLU A 237 -9.11 1.59 31.16
N THR A 238 -9.01 0.29 30.83
CA THR A 238 -8.23 -0.19 29.68
C THR A 238 -9.05 -1.11 28.80
N MET A 239 -8.98 -0.86 27.50
CA MET A 239 -9.65 -1.67 26.49
C MET A 239 -8.81 -2.91 26.23
N ASN A 240 -9.31 -4.08 26.62
CA ASN A 240 -8.61 -5.34 26.39
C ASN A 240 -8.92 -5.83 24.96
N PRO A 241 -7.95 -5.79 24.02
CA PRO A 241 -8.24 -6.12 22.63
C PRO A 241 -8.74 -7.55 22.47
N GLY A 242 -8.22 -8.50 23.25
CA GLY A 242 -8.46 -9.93 23.07
C GLY A 242 -9.91 -10.40 23.25
N ASN A 243 -10.76 -9.63 23.91
CA ASN A 243 -12.13 -10.05 24.25
C ASN A 243 -13.22 -9.02 23.89
N ASP A 244 -12.83 -7.90 23.28
CA ASP A 244 -13.73 -6.76 23.05
C ASP A 244 -13.99 -6.53 21.56
N THR A 245 -15.23 -6.76 21.15
CA THR A 245 -15.68 -6.49 19.77
C THR A 245 -15.48 -5.05 19.33
N LEU A 246 -15.53 -4.08 20.26
CA LEU A 246 -15.27 -2.66 19.96
C LEU A 246 -13.81 -2.44 19.59
N ALA A 247 -12.88 -3.20 20.18
CA ALA A 247 -11.46 -3.14 19.83
C ALA A 247 -11.20 -3.67 18.44
N VAL A 248 -11.76 -4.83 18.08
CA VAL A 248 -11.61 -5.36 16.70
C VAL A 248 -12.10 -4.35 15.67
N PHE A 249 -13.29 -3.76 15.89
CA PHE A 249 -13.86 -2.75 15.00
C PHE A 249 -12.94 -1.52 14.86
N PHE A 250 -12.33 -1.08 15.96
CA PHE A 250 -11.38 0.01 15.92
C PHE A 250 -10.15 -0.29 15.07
N TYR A 251 -9.46 -1.40 15.30
CA TYR A 251 -8.23 -1.70 14.58
C TYR A 251 -8.50 -1.84 13.07
N ILE A 252 -9.64 -2.44 12.71
CA ILE A 252 -10.10 -2.54 11.33
C ILE A 252 -10.33 -1.16 10.71
N THR A 253 -11.10 -0.32 11.38
CA THR A 253 -11.43 1.01 10.86
C THR A 253 -10.18 1.88 10.77
N THR A 254 -9.33 1.93 11.79
CA THR A 254 -8.14 2.77 11.81
C THR A 254 -7.04 2.29 10.87
N GLY A 255 -6.90 0.98 10.68
CA GLY A 255 -5.98 0.44 9.67
C GLY A 255 -6.41 0.78 8.24
N LEU A 256 -7.71 0.70 7.94
CA LEU A 256 -8.25 0.79 6.58
C LEU A 256 -8.66 2.21 6.16
N PHE A 257 -9.10 3.05 7.09
CA PHE A 257 -9.58 4.39 6.79
C PHE A 257 -8.51 5.30 6.15
N PRO A 258 -7.24 5.37 6.61
CA PRO A 258 -6.24 6.23 5.97
C PRO A 258 -6.04 5.91 4.47
N PRO A 259 -5.68 4.67 4.05
CA PRO A 259 -5.52 4.37 2.63
C PRO A 259 -6.82 4.53 1.85
N PHE A 260 -7.98 4.29 2.48
CA PHE A 260 -9.29 4.51 1.86
C PHE A 260 -9.58 5.99 1.61
N ALA A 261 -9.42 6.86 2.62
CA ALA A 261 -9.66 8.29 2.51
C ALA A 261 -8.75 8.93 1.46
N ILE A 262 -7.46 8.54 1.46
CA ILE A 262 -6.50 8.99 0.45
C ILE A 262 -6.86 8.44 -0.92
N GLY A 263 -7.17 7.15 -1.02
CA GLY A 263 -7.58 6.50 -2.26
C GLY A 263 -8.80 7.16 -2.90
N VAL A 264 -9.83 7.48 -2.10
CA VAL A 264 -11.02 8.22 -2.54
C VAL A 264 -10.65 9.64 -2.96
N ALA A 265 -9.79 10.34 -2.22
CA ALA A 265 -9.32 11.67 -2.60
C ALA A 265 -8.58 11.65 -3.94
N ILE A 266 -7.78 10.62 -4.21
CA ILE A 266 -7.09 10.45 -5.48
C ILE A 266 -8.06 10.10 -6.61
N LEU A 267 -8.89 9.06 -6.44
CA LEU A 267 -9.76 8.54 -7.49
C LEU A 267 -10.91 9.48 -7.86
N ARG A 268 -11.57 10.06 -6.87
CA ARG A 268 -12.79 10.86 -7.08
C ARG A 268 -12.48 12.31 -7.39
N HIS A 269 -11.45 12.86 -6.75
CA HIS A 269 -11.11 14.29 -6.84
C HIS A 269 -9.82 14.55 -7.65
N ARG A 270 -9.34 13.52 -8.34
CA ARG A 270 -8.13 13.54 -9.19
C ARG A 270 -6.96 14.21 -8.50
N LEU A 271 -6.75 13.88 -7.22
CA LEU A 271 -5.62 14.40 -6.46
C LEU A 271 -4.34 13.95 -7.18
N TRP A 272 -3.51 14.91 -7.60
CA TRP A 272 -2.24 14.67 -8.33
C TRP A 272 -2.34 14.03 -9.72
N ASP A 273 -3.53 14.01 -10.35
CA ASP A 273 -3.76 13.48 -11.71
C ASP A 273 -3.09 12.11 -11.95
N ILE A 274 -3.33 11.15 -11.03
CA ILE A 274 -2.77 9.78 -11.04
C ILE A 274 -3.72 8.75 -11.69
N ASP A 275 -4.87 9.18 -12.24
CA ASP A 275 -5.99 8.31 -12.63
C ASP A 275 -5.62 7.13 -13.55
N ILE A 276 -4.72 7.35 -14.51
CA ILE A 276 -4.32 6.35 -15.51
C ILE A 276 -3.50 5.22 -14.86
N ILE A 277 -2.55 5.58 -13.99
CA ILE A 277 -1.70 4.59 -13.32
C ILE A 277 -2.56 3.80 -12.33
N ILE A 278 -3.44 4.49 -11.58
CA ILE A 278 -4.26 3.86 -10.55
C ILE A 278 -5.25 2.88 -11.13
N ARG A 279 -5.95 3.17 -12.24
CA ARG A 279 -6.88 2.17 -12.81
C ARG A 279 -6.17 0.84 -13.09
N ARG A 280 -4.95 0.91 -13.62
CA ARG A 280 -4.15 -0.29 -13.87
C ARG A 280 -3.68 -0.93 -12.56
N THR A 281 -2.94 -0.20 -11.71
CA THR A 281 -2.39 -0.77 -10.47
C THR A 281 -3.47 -1.24 -9.50
N LEU A 282 -4.59 -0.53 -9.37
CA LEU A 282 -5.69 -0.88 -8.47
C LEU A 282 -6.33 -2.20 -8.90
N VAL A 283 -6.58 -2.41 -10.20
CA VAL A 283 -7.05 -3.72 -10.67
C VAL A 283 -6.05 -4.81 -10.31
N TYR A 284 -4.77 -4.67 -10.72
CA TYR A 284 -3.77 -5.70 -10.45
C TYR A 284 -3.63 -5.97 -8.95
N SER A 285 -3.74 -4.94 -8.13
CA SER A 285 -3.61 -5.05 -6.68
C SER A 285 -4.81 -5.69 -6.03
N ILE A 286 -6.05 -5.29 -6.38
CA ILE A 286 -7.28 -5.96 -5.93
C ILE A 286 -7.22 -7.44 -6.29
N LEU A 287 -6.82 -7.72 -7.53
CA LEU A 287 -6.78 -9.08 -8.02
C LEU A 287 -5.71 -9.94 -7.31
N THR A 288 -4.56 -9.34 -7.02
CA THR A 288 -3.51 -9.97 -6.22
C THR A 288 -3.97 -10.19 -4.77
N VAL A 289 -4.65 -9.23 -4.16
CA VAL A 289 -5.21 -9.37 -2.80
C VAL A 289 -6.26 -10.48 -2.78
N ILE A 290 -7.19 -10.53 -3.74
CA ILE A 290 -8.18 -11.60 -3.84
C ILE A 290 -7.49 -12.96 -3.99
N LEU A 291 -6.52 -13.08 -4.90
CA LEU A 291 -5.78 -14.33 -5.10
C LEU A 291 -5.04 -14.76 -3.83
N SER A 292 -4.39 -13.83 -3.15
CA SER A 292 -3.73 -14.08 -1.87
C SER A 292 -4.72 -14.54 -0.81
N VAL A 293 -5.84 -13.84 -0.62
CA VAL A 293 -6.88 -14.20 0.36
C VAL A 293 -7.45 -15.59 0.05
N VAL A 294 -7.74 -15.91 -1.21
CA VAL A 294 -8.23 -17.25 -1.60
C VAL A 294 -7.17 -18.32 -1.33
N TYR A 295 -5.91 -18.05 -1.69
CA TYR A 295 -4.80 -18.98 -1.48
C TYR A 295 -4.57 -19.25 0.00
N PHE A 296 -4.32 -18.22 0.79
CA PHE A 296 -4.05 -18.35 2.22
C PHE A 296 -5.28 -18.79 2.99
N GLY A 297 -6.47 -18.31 2.63
CA GLY A 297 -7.73 -18.76 3.22
C GLY A 297 -7.96 -20.26 3.01
N SER A 298 -7.61 -20.79 1.83
CA SER A 298 -7.69 -22.23 1.56
C SER A 298 -6.66 -23.02 2.36
N VAL A 299 -5.41 -22.54 2.44
CA VAL A 299 -4.36 -23.18 3.24
C VAL A 299 -4.76 -23.24 4.72
N ILE A 300 -5.22 -22.11 5.27
CA ILE A 300 -5.67 -21.98 6.65
C ILE A 300 -6.85 -22.92 6.91
N SER A 301 -7.84 -22.95 6.01
CA SER A 301 -9.03 -23.80 6.15
C SER A 301 -8.69 -25.29 6.11
N LEU A 302 -7.83 -25.70 5.17
CA LEU A 302 -7.43 -27.10 5.01
C LEU A 302 -6.54 -27.59 6.17
N GLN A 303 -5.61 -26.76 6.64
CA GLN A 303 -4.83 -27.09 7.83
C GLN A 303 -5.70 -27.13 9.09
N GLY A 304 -6.67 -26.21 9.25
CA GLY A 304 -7.63 -26.25 10.36
C GLY A 304 -8.48 -27.52 10.35
N LEU A 305 -8.99 -27.92 9.19
CA LEU A 305 -9.71 -29.19 9.03
C LEU A 305 -8.84 -30.41 9.33
N ALA A 306 -7.58 -30.40 8.89
CA ALA A 306 -6.64 -31.48 9.20
C ALA A 306 -6.43 -31.61 10.71
N GLN A 307 -6.21 -30.50 11.43
CA GLN A 307 -6.06 -30.50 12.90
C GLN A 307 -7.28 -31.08 13.62
N ILE A 308 -8.49 -30.77 13.16
CA ILE A 308 -9.74 -31.29 13.72
C ILE A 308 -9.86 -32.81 13.49
N VAL A 309 -9.44 -33.30 12.32
CA VAL A 309 -9.58 -34.72 11.94
C VAL A 309 -8.51 -35.60 12.58
N THR A 310 -7.26 -35.11 12.73
CA THR A 310 -6.14 -35.95 13.21
C THR A 310 -5.86 -35.86 14.71
N GLY A 311 -6.44 -34.90 15.43
CA GLY A 311 -6.18 -34.68 16.86
C GLY A 311 -4.77 -34.15 17.16
N GLU A 312 -4.56 -33.55 18.34
CA GLU A 312 -3.32 -32.83 18.72
C GLU A 312 -2.05 -33.70 18.83
N ASN A 313 -2.15 -35.03 18.71
CA ASN A 313 -1.08 -35.97 19.08
C ASN A 313 -0.48 -36.73 17.88
N GLN A 314 0.06 -36.02 16.87
CA GLN A 314 0.89 -36.65 15.84
C GLN A 314 2.32 -36.10 15.83
N PRO A 315 3.33 -36.93 15.46
CA PRO A 315 4.70 -36.51 15.33
C PRO A 315 4.83 -35.37 14.30
N PRO A 316 5.78 -34.43 14.47
CA PRO A 316 5.96 -33.24 13.61
C PRO A 316 5.97 -33.54 12.10
N ILE A 317 6.40 -34.74 11.73
CA ILE A 317 6.51 -35.23 10.35
C ILE A 317 5.14 -35.32 9.65
N ALA A 318 4.07 -35.71 10.35
CA ALA A 318 2.75 -35.86 9.74
C ALA A 318 2.10 -34.50 9.40
N THR A 319 2.30 -33.50 10.25
CA THR A 319 1.88 -32.11 10.00
C THR A 319 2.67 -31.49 8.85
N VAL A 320 3.96 -31.80 8.74
CA VAL A 320 4.80 -31.36 7.62
C VAL A 320 4.37 -32.02 6.31
N LEU A 321 4.09 -33.33 6.31
CA LEU A 321 3.64 -34.05 5.12
C LEU A 321 2.26 -33.59 4.64
N SER A 322 1.31 -33.38 5.54
CA SER A 322 -0.03 -32.89 5.20
C SER A 322 0.04 -31.47 4.65
N THR A 323 0.85 -30.60 5.26
CA THR A 323 1.09 -29.23 4.76
C THR A 323 1.75 -29.23 3.38
N LEU A 324 2.76 -30.08 3.15
CA LEU A 324 3.40 -30.24 1.83
C LEU A 324 2.43 -30.76 0.77
N THR A 325 1.57 -31.72 1.14
CA THR A 325 0.57 -32.30 0.24
C THR A 325 -0.47 -31.25 -0.17
N ILE A 326 -0.97 -30.48 0.79
CA ILE A 326 -1.90 -29.36 0.55
C ILE A 326 -1.26 -28.29 -0.35
N ALA A 327 -0.01 -27.91 -0.08
CA ALA A 327 0.73 -26.95 -0.89
C ALA A 327 0.95 -27.45 -2.34
N ALA A 328 1.25 -28.73 -2.51
CA ALA A 328 1.42 -29.35 -3.83
C ALA A 328 0.12 -29.35 -4.64
N LEU A 329 -1.01 -29.71 -4.02
CA LEU A 329 -2.34 -29.70 -4.64
C LEU A 329 -2.81 -28.29 -5.04
N PHE A 330 -2.34 -27.24 -4.36
CA PHE A 330 -2.73 -25.86 -4.66
C PHE A 330 -1.90 -25.17 -5.74
N THR A 331 -0.71 -25.69 -6.05
CA THR A 331 0.15 -25.20 -7.15
C THR A 331 -0.58 -25.15 -8.51
N PRO A 332 -1.35 -26.17 -8.93
CA PRO A 332 -2.12 -26.10 -10.18
C PRO A 332 -3.28 -25.09 -10.11
N VAL A 333 -3.98 -24.97 -8.98
CA VAL A 333 -5.07 -24.01 -8.79
C VAL A 333 -4.57 -22.58 -8.93
N ARG A 334 -3.40 -22.28 -8.34
CA ARG A 334 -2.73 -20.97 -8.47
C ARG A 334 -2.45 -20.64 -9.93
N LYS A 335 -1.89 -21.58 -10.70
CA LYS A 335 -1.59 -21.38 -12.13
C LYS A 335 -2.86 -21.13 -12.94
N TYR A 336 -3.95 -21.82 -12.63
CA TYR A 336 -5.24 -21.61 -13.28
C TYR A 336 -5.79 -20.21 -13.04
N ILE A 337 -5.80 -19.74 -11.80
CA ILE A 337 -6.31 -18.41 -11.48
C ILE A 337 -5.42 -17.33 -12.12
N GLN A 338 -4.09 -17.45 -12.06
CA GLN A 338 -3.17 -16.52 -12.73
C GLN A 338 -3.39 -16.49 -14.26
N THR A 339 -3.56 -17.65 -14.89
CA THR A 339 -3.79 -17.73 -16.35
C THR A 339 -5.15 -17.14 -16.74
N PHE A 340 -6.18 -17.36 -15.93
CA PHE A 340 -7.50 -16.78 -16.14
C PHE A 340 -7.47 -15.25 -16.03
N ILE A 341 -6.74 -14.74 -15.03
CA ILE A 341 -6.48 -13.31 -14.81
C ILE A 341 -5.75 -12.69 -16.00
N ASP A 342 -4.62 -13.28 -16.39
CA ASP A 342 -3.80 -12.76 -17.47
C ASP A 342 -4.58 -12.76 -18.79
N ARG A 343 -5.35 -13.80 -19.07
CA ARG A 343 -6.24 -13.86 -20.24
C ARG A 343 -7.33 -12.80 -20.23
N ARG A 344 -7.92 -12.50 -19.07
CA ARG A 344 -9.03 -11.54 -18.97
C ARG A 344 -8.55 -10.09 -19.01
N PHE A 345 -7.37 -9.80 -18.46
CA PHE A 345 -6.85 -8.42 -18.30
C PHE A 345 -5.76 -8.01 -19.28
N TYR A 346 -4.86 -8.92 -19.69
CA TYR A 346 -3.83 -8.66 -20.70
C TYR A 346 -4.31 -8.92 -22.13
N ARG A 347 -5.63 -9.04 -22.36
CA ARG A 347 -6.22 -9.24 -23.69
C ARG A 347 -5.64 -8.27 -24.72
N GLN A 348 -5.45 -6.99 -24.37
CA GLN A 348 -4.86 -5.97 -25.27
C GLN A 348 -3.37 -6.19 -25.62
N LYS A 349 -2.57 -6.79 -24.73
CA LYS A 349 -1.12 -6.99 -24.97
C LYS A 349 -0.85 -8.32 -25.68
N TYR A 350 -1.62 -9.35 -25.34
CA TYR A 350 -1.55 -10.67 -25.96
C TYR A 350 -2.15 -10.67 -27.36
N ASP A 351 -3.23 -9.90 -27.59
CA ASP A 351 -3.76 -9.66 -28.93
C ASP A 351 -2.77 -8.85 -29.77
N ALA A 352 -2.06 -7.86 -29.22
CA ALA A 352 -1.04 -7.12 -29.97
C ALA A 352 0.14 -8.02 -30.42
N GLU A 353 0.66 -8.89 -29.56
CA GLU A 353 1.72 -9.84 -29.92
C GLU A 353 1.23 -10.91 -30.91
N ARG A 354 0.00 -11.42 -30.76
CA ARG A 354 -0.60 -12.35 -31.74
C ARG A 354 -0.90 -11.70 -33.07
N VAL A 355 -1.37 -10.45 -33.06
CA VAL A 355 -1.65 -9.67 -34.27
C VAL A 355 -0.34 -9.30 -34.96
N LEU A 356 0.72 -8.93 -34.23
CA LEU A 356 2.06 -8.67 -34.78
C LEU A 356 2.72 -9.95 -35.31
N ALA A 357 2.58 -11.07 -34.61
CA ALA A 357 3.03 -12.37 -35.09
C ALA A 357 2.26 -12.79 -36.35
N GLY A 358 0.94 -12.59 -36.38
CA GLY A 358 0.11 -12.79 -37.56
C GLY A 358 0.50 -11.87 -38.72
N PHE A 359 0.76 -10.59 -38.45
CA PHE A 359 1.21 -9.60 -39.43
C PHE A 359 2.58 -9.96 -40.03
N GLY A 360 3.52 -10.43 -39.21
CA GLY A 360 4.83 -10.91 -39.67
C GLY A 360 4.74 -12.17 -40.54
N THR A 361 3.69 -12.96 -40.36
CA THR A 361 3.41 -14.15 -41.17
C THR A 361 2.74 -13.77 -42.49
N ILE A 362 1.77 -12.84 -42.45
CA ILE A 362 1.04 -12.33 -43.63
C ILE A 362 1.96 -11.52 -44.56
N LEU A 363 2.86 -10.70 -44.01
CA LEU A 363 3.84 -9.93 -44.80
C LEU A 363 4.90 -10.80 -45.47
N ARG A 364 5.09 -12.04 -45.00
CA ARG A 364 6.04 -13.00 -45.59
C ARG A 364 5.40 -13.80 -46.73
N GLU A 365 4.08 -13.90 -46.80
CA GLU A 365 3.39 -14.77 -47.76
C GLU A 365 2.67 -14.06 -48.91
N GLN A 366 2.45 -12.74 -48.90
CA GLN A 366 1.75 -12.08 -50.02
C GLN A 366 2.36 -10.74 -50.45
N VAL A 367 3.09 -10.79 -51.57
CA VAL A 367 3.32 -9.63 -52.44
C VAL A 367 2.15 -9.52 -53.41
N VAL A 368 1.07 -8.82 -53.02
CA VAL A 368 0.13 -8.18 -53.97
C VAL A 368 -0.46 -6.92 -53.32
N THR A 369 -0.20 -5.78 -53.93
CA THR A 369 -0.37 -4.41 -53.40
C THR A 369 -1.80 -4.01 -53.02
N ASP A 370 -2.83 -4.73 -53.48
CA ASP A 370 -4.24 -4.35 -53.24
C ASP A 370 -4.88 -5.03 -52.01
N GLN A 371 -4.35 -6.19 -51.56
CA GLN A 371 -4.93 -6.92 -50.41
C GLN A 371 -4.43 -6.39 -49.06
N LEU A 372 -3.29 -5.68 -49.05
CA LEU A 372 -2.72 -5.10 -47.84
C LEU A 372 -3.53 -3.90 -47.33
N ALA A 373 -3.99 -3.05 -48.25
CA ALA A 373 -4.80 -1.87 -47.94
C ALA A 373 -6.12 -2.24 -47.25
N SER A 374 -6.81 -3.25 -47.80
CA SER A 374 -8.07 -3.76 -47.24
C SER A 374 -7.87 -4.48 -45.91
N SER A 375 -6.78 -5.22 -45.74
CA SER A 375 -6.46 -5.88 -44.47
C SER A 375 -6.08 -4.88 -43.37
N ILE A 376 -5.33 -3.83 -43.69
CA ILE A 376 -4.98 -2.75 -42.74
C ILE A 376 -6.24 -2.00 -42.29
N LEU A 377 -7.13 -1.65 -43.22
CA LEU A 377 -8.39 -0.98 -42.90
C LEU A 377 -9.26 -1.84 -41.98
N LYS A 378 -9.38 -3.14 -42.27
CA LYS A 378 -10.18 -4.07 -41.47
C LYS A 378 -9.65 -4.24 -40.04
N VAL A 379 -8.32 -4.34 -39.88
CA VAL A 379 -7.70 -4.43 -38.56
C VAL A 379 -7.88 -3.13 -37.76
N VAL A 380 -7.79 -1.97 -38.41
CA VAL A 380 -8.01 -0.66 -37.76
C VAL A 380 -9.48 -0.50 -37.35
N GLU A 381 -10.41 -0.95 -38.20
CA GLU A 381 -11.84 -0.90 -37.93
C GLU A 381 -12.24 -1.83 -36.77
N ASP A 382 -11.76 -3.07 -36.78
CA ASP A 382 -12.02 -4.06 -35.72
C ASP A 382 -11.36 -3.68 -34.37
N THR A 383 -10.21 -3.01 -34.41
CA THR A 383 -9.44 -2.69 -33.19
C THR A 383 -9.88 -1.36 -32.57
N MET A 384 -10.24 -0.36 -33.37
CA MET A 384 -10.44 1.02 -32.89
C MET A 384 -11.87 1.54 -33.03
N GLN A 385 -12.76 0.83 -33.74
CA GLN A 385 -14.14 1.24 -34.09
C GLN A 385 -14.30 2.75 -34.39
N PRO A 386 -13.49 3.32 -35.31
CA PRO A 386 -13.54 4.73 -35.63
C PRO A 386 -14.80 5.06 -36.46
N VAL A 387 -15.27 6.31 -36.35
CA VAL A 387 -16.45 6.77 -37.09
C VAL A 387 -16.15 6.94 -38.59
N HIS A 388 -14.90 7.25 -39.00
CA HIS A 388 -14.46 7.32 -40.41
C HIS A 388 -12.97 6.94 -40.54
N VAL A 389 -12.57 6.28 -41.64
CA VAL A 389 -11.17 5.97 -42.00
C VAL A 389 -10.93 6.26 -43.48
N SER A 390 -9.79 6.87 -43.81
CA SER A 390 -9.35 7.13 -45.20
C SER A 390 -7.88 6.75 -45.39
N LEU A 391 -7.57 6.01 -46.46
CA LEU A 391 -6.21 5.60 -46.84
C LEU A 391 -5.78 6.35 -48.11
N LEU A 392 -4.73 7.16 -48.04
CA LEU A 392 -4.11 7.79 -49.21
C LEU A 392 -2.85 7.04 -49.63
N LEU A 393 -2.83 6.52 -50.85
CA LEU A 393 -1.65 5.92 -51.48
C LEU A 393 -1.05 6.93 -52.47
N ARG A 394 0.28 7.08 -52.42
CA ARG A 394 1.02 7.97 -53.31
C ARG A 394 1.61 7.16 -54.46
N GLU A 395 1.14 7.39 -55.69
CA GLU A 395 1.75 6.79 -56.89
C GLU A 395 3.12 7.40 -57.16
N VAL A 396 4.14 6.54 -57.26
CA VAL A 396 5.50 6.92 -57.66
C VAL A 396 5.65 6.52 -59.13
N ASN A 397 5.58 7.50 -60.02
CA ASN A 397 5.70 7.29 -61.46
C ASN A 397 7.19 7.14 -61.83
N VAL A 398 7.67 5.91 -61.98
CA VAL A 398 9.05 5.63 -62.37
C VAL A 398 9.14 5.64 -63.90
N ARG A 399 9.77 6.66 -64.48
CA ARG A 399 10.04 6.70 -65.93
C ARG A 399 11.07 5.61 -66.31
N PRO A 400 10.87 4.85 -67.40
CA PRO A 400 11.83 3.84 -67.85
C PRO A 400 13.17 4.47 -68.28
N ARG A 401 14.26 3.88 -67.81
CA ARG A 401 15.64 4.32 -67.99
C ARG A 401 16.23 3.74 -69.31
N GLU A 402 15.73 4.16 -70.47
CA GLU A 402 16.25 3.66 -71.77
C GLU A 402 16.63 4.74 -72.81
N GLN A 403 16.60 6.03 -72.48
CA GLN A 403 17.01 7.09 -73.44
C GLN A 403 18.28 7.88 -73.04
N GLN A 404 19.00 7.46 -72.00
CA GLN A 404 20.22 8.17 -71.54
C GLN A 404 21.54 7.63 -72.10
N PHE A 405 21.54 6.62 -72.98
CA PHE A 405 22.76 6.06 -73.56
C PHE A 405 23.06 6.50 -75.00
N GLU A 406 22.15 7.18 -75.71
CA GLU A 406 22.42 7.68 -77.07
C GLU A 406 22.97 9.11 -77.13
N GLU A 407 22.86 9.91 -76.06
CA GLU A 407 23.28 11.33 -76.09
C GLU A 407 24.77 11.56 -75.76
N ASN A 408 25.51 10.51 -75.38
CA ASN A 408 26.91 10.63 -74.91
C ASN A 408 27.96 10.07 -75.88
N SER A 409 27.61 9.87 -77.16
CA SER A 409 28.56 9.43 -78.19
C SER A 409 28.45 10.26 -79.47
N SER A 410 29.00 11.49 -79.42
CA SER A 410 29.48 12.21 -80.61
C SER A 410 30.56 13.24 -80.22
N PRO A 411 31.77 13.20 -80.81
CA PRO A 411 32.90 14.05 -80.44
C PRO A 411 33.00 15.31 -81.31
N GLN A 412 33.29 16.47 -80.69
CA GLN A 412 33.77 17.69 -81.36
C GLN A 412 34.86 18.28 -80.45
N LEU A 413 36.17 18.14 -80.70
CA LEU A 413 37.03 18.66 -81.78
C LEU A 413 36.90 20.18 -82.01
N SER A 414 37.87 20.89 -81.43
CA SER A 414 38.60 22.08 -81.95
C SER A 414 37.84 23.15 -82.72
N SER A 415 37.82 24.38 -82.17
CA SER A 415 38.65 25.52 -82.63
C SER A 415 38.30 26.77 -81.83
#